data_AF-A0A067YBU4-F1
#
_entry.id   AF-A0A067YBU4-F1
#
_cell.length_a   1.000
_cell.length_b   1.000
_cell.length_c   1.000
_cell.angle_alpha   90.00
_cell.angle_beta   90.00
_cell.angle_gamma   90.00
#
_symmetry.space_group_name_H-M   'P 1'
#
loop_
_entity.id
_entity.type
_entity.pdbx_description
1 polymer ?
#
loop_
_entity_poly.entity_id
_entity_poly.type
_entity_poly.pdbx_seq_one_letter_code
_entity_poly.pdbx_strand_id
1 'polypeptide(L)'
;MEIKDILLILLPIISGLIGSYCTYYFTLRAKRISEILKYKEEKYANLTVLLQGFVGNTTSLDLKRKFFEEQYRSWLYASDDVIRSINRMIALIIEHKGQDVPKVLGKKAVGEVILSMRKDLIGKTSVAPEEFYYTSVIKD
;
A
#
# COMPACT_ATOMS: atom_id res chain seq x y z
N MET A 1 22.28 -7.94 -56.15
CA MET A 1 22.09 -8.50 -54.80
C MET A 1 20.73 -9.16 -54.79
N GLU A 2 20.66 -10.46 -54.51
CA GLU A 2 19.38 -11.14 -54.55
C GLU A 2 18.49 -10.68 -53.39
N ILE A 3 17.17 -10.83 -53.54
CA ILE A 3 16.19 -10.49 -52.50
C ILE A 3 16.51 -11.22 -51.19
N LYS A 4 17.06 -12.44 -51.27
CA LYS A 4 17.53 -13.21 -50.12
C LYS A 4 18.67 -12.53 -49.36
N ASP A 5 19.64 -11.94 -50.06
CA ASP A 5 20.77 -11.25 -49.45
C ASP A 5 20.30 -9.98 -48.72
N ILE A 6 19.36 -9.25 -49.33
CA ILE A 6 18.72 -8.07 -48.72
C ILE A 6 17.97 -8.46 -47.44
N LEU A 7 17.19 -9.55 -47.47
CA LEU A 7 16.48 -10.07 -46.30
C LEU A 7 17.44 -10.50 -45.19
N LEU A 8 18.52 -11.22 -45.52
CA LEU A 8 19.50 -11.69 -44.54
C LEU A 8 20.21 -10.54 -43.81
N ILE A 9 20.35 -9.38 -44.45
CA ILE A 9 20.94 -8.18 -43.82
C ILE A 9 19.90 -7.39 -43.03
N LEU A 10 18.68 -7.22 -43.56
CA LEU A 10 17.65 -6.38 -42.92
C LEU A 10 17.01 -7.05 -41.69
N LEU A 11 16.84 -8.38 -41.69
CA LEU A 11 16.15 -9.10 -40.60
C LEU A 11 16.84 -8.92 -39.24
N PRO A 12 18.18 -9.10 -39.13
CA PRO A 12 18.89 -8.88 -37.87
C PRO A 12 18.82 -7.42 -37.40
N ILE A 13 18.88 -6.46 -38.32
CA ILE A 13 18.81 -5.03 -38.02
C ILE A 13 17.44 -4.68 -37.45
N ILE A 14 16.36 -5.08 -38.14
CA ILE A 14 14.99 -4.84 -37.68
C ILE A 14 14.74 -5.55 -36.36
N SER A 15 15.21 -6.79 -36.21
CA SER A 15 15.08 -7.55 -34.95
C SER A 15 15.80 -6.86 -33.79
N GLY A 16 17.01 -6.32 -34.03
CA GLY A 16 17.77 -5.56 -33.04
C GLY A 16 17.06 -4.26 -32.63
N LEU A 17 16.49 -3.54 -33.60
CA LEU A 17 15.72 -2.32 -33.33
C LEU A 17 14.45 -2.61 -32.50
N ILE A 18 13.69 -3.65 -32.87
CA ILE A 18 12.49 -4.06 -32.13
C ILE A 18 12.87 -4.51 -30.72
N GLY A 19 13.92 -5.33 -30.57
CA GLY A 19 14.40 -5.80 -29.28
C GLY A 19 14.84 -4.67 -28.35
N SER A 20 15.57 -3.68 -28.89
CA SER A 20 15.99 -2.49 -28.15
C SER A 20 14.78 -1.66 -27.69
N TYR A 21 13.82 -1.42 -28.60
CA TYR A 21 12.59 -0.70 -28.28
C TYR A 21 11.77 -1.39 -27.19
N CYS A 22 11.57 -2.71 -27.30
CA CYS A 22 10.88 -3.50 -26.29
C CYS A 22 11.59 -3.41 -24.94
N THR A 23 12.92 -3.56 -24.92
CA THR A 23 13.72 -3.48 -23.69
C THR A 23 13.58 -2.12 -23.02
N TYR A 24 13.68 -1.04 -23.80
CA TYR A 24 13.48 0.32 -23.31
C TYR A 24 12.08 0.51 -22.70
N TYR A 25 11.04 0.08 -23.41
CA TYR A 25 9.65 0.19 -22.95
C TYR A 25 9.42 -0.57 -21.63
N PHE A 26 9.88 -1.82 -21.53
CA PHE A 26 9.74 -2.61 -20.31
C PHE A 26 10.55 -2.04 -19.16
N THR A 27 11.75 -1.51 -19.41
CA THR A 27 12.58 -0.87 -18.39
C THR A 27 11.90 0.37 -17.82
N LEU A 28 11.34 1.23 -18.68
CA LEU A 28 10.63 2.43 -18.25
C LEU A 28 9.38 2.09 -17.43
N ARG A 29 8.63 1.07 -17.87
CA ARG A 29 7.47 0.56 -17.14
C ARG A 29 7.86 -0.01 -15.78
N ALA A 30 8.90 -0.82 -15.71
CA ALA A 30 9.40 -1.41 -14.46
C ALA A 30 9.85 -0.33 -13.48
N LYS A 31 10.59 0.68 -13.96
CA LYS A 31 11.02 1.83 -13.16
C LYS A 31 9.81 2.57 -12.56
N ARG A 32 8.82 2.90 -13.38
CA ARG A 32 7.60 3.59 -12.92
C ARG A 32 6.85 2.79 -11.84
N ILE A 33 6.70 1.48 -12.03
CA ILE A 33 6.05 0.59 -11.05
C ILE A 33 6.84 0.58 -9.74
N SER A 34 8.17 0.47 -9.82
CA SER A 34 9.04 0.50 -8.64
C SER A 34 8.95 1.83 -7.88
N GLU A 35 8.87 2.96 -8.57
CA GLU A 35 8.74 4.29 -7.96
C GLU A 35 7.38 4.44 -7.26
N ILE A 36 6.29 3.99 -7.89
CA ILE A 36 4.96 3.97 -7.28
C ILE A 36 4.95 3.07 -6.04
N LEU A 37 5.55 1.89 -6.12
CA LEU A 37 5.60 0.94 -5.01
C LEU A 37 6.37 1.52 -3.82
N LYS A 38 7.53 2.13 -4.07
CA LYS A 38 8.35 2.79 -3.03
C LYS A 38 7.60 3.97 -2.40
N TYR A 39 6.88 4.76 -3.20
CA TYR A 39 6.05 5.85 -2.70
C TYR A 39 4.94 5.34 -1.78
N LYS A 40 4.22 4.27 -2.18
CA LYS A 40 3.22 3.61 -1.32
C LYS A 40 3.86 3.04 -0.04
N GLU A 41 5.02 2.38 -0.19
CA GLU A 41 6.05 2.08 0.82
C GLU A 41 6.04 3.08 1.98
N GLU A 42 6.55 4.26 1.64
CA GLU A 42 6.76 5.37 2.56
C GLU A 42 5.46 5.89 3.17
N LYS A 43 4.39 6.01 2.37
CA LYS A 43 3.10 6.51 2.86
C LYS A 43 2.42 5.55 3.82
N TYR A 44 2.45 4.25 3.54
CA TYR A 44 1.88 3.24 4.42
C TYR A 44 2.71 3.03 5.69
N ALA A 45 4.03 3.20 5.63
CA ALA A 45 4.87 3.22 6.83
C ALA A 45 4.43 4.35 7.78
N ASN A 46 4.22 5.55 7.25
CA ASN A 46 3.71 6.68 8.03
C ASN A 46 2.30 6.42 8.58
N LEU A 47 1.38 5.90 7.77
CA LEU A 47 0.02 5.59 8.21
C LEU A 47 0.02 4.53 9.33
N THR A 48 0.91 3.53 9.26
CA THR A 48 1.08 2.50 10.29
C THR A 48 1.49 3.09 11.64
N VAL A 49 2.37 4.09 11.65
CA VAL A 49 2.74 4.82 12.89
C VAL A 49 1.56 5.64 13.42
N LEU A 50 0.75 6.24 12.55
CA LEU A 50 -0.40 7.03 12.97
C LEU A 50 -1.56 6.17 13.51
N LEU A 51 -1.70 4.94 13.00
CA LEU A 51 -2.66 3.96 13.50
C LEU A 51 -2.44 3.60 14.97
N GLN A 52 -1.24 3.81 15.51
CA GLN A 52 -0.93 3.63 16.93
C GLN A 52 -1.81 4.49 17.84
N GLY A 53 -2.27 5.65 17.37
CA GLY A 53 -3.19 6.51 18.10
C GLY A 53 -4.59 5.91 18.34
N PHE A 54 -4.87 4.72 17.78
CA PHE A 54 -6.11 3.97 17.92
C PHE A 54 -5.95 2.63 18.66
N VAL A 55 -4.73 2.25 19.04
CA VAL A 55 -4.44 1.02 19.80
C VAL A 55 -3.63 1.35 21.06
N GLY A 56 -4.18 1.02 22.23
CA GLY A 56 -3.54 1.23 23.54
C GLY A 56 -4.00 2.50 24.28
N ASN A 57 -3.40 2.76 25.45
CA ASN A 57 -3.74 3.91 26.31
C ASN A 57 -3.17 5.25 25.77
N THR A 58 -2.39 5.22 24.70
CA THR A 58 -1.71 6.38 24.09
C THR A 58 -2.56 7.05 23.03
N THR A 59 -3.70 7.59 23.42
CA THR A 59 -4.52 8.41 22.52
C THR A 59 -4.08 9.87 22.61
N SER A 60 -3.17 10.31 21.75
CA SER A 60 -2.88 11.73 21.59
C SER A 60 -3.80 12.34 20.51
N LEU A 61 -4.41 13.49 20.81
CA LEU A 61 -5.27 14.22 19.87
C LEU A 61 -4.50 14.59 18.58
N ASP A 62 -3.21 14.88 18.72
CA ASP A 62 -2.33 15.21 17.60
C ASP A 62 -2.12 14.04 16.64
N LEU A 63 -1.94 12.80 17.15
CA LEU A 63 -1.82 11.60 16.32
C LEU A 63 -3.11 11.35 15.53
N LYS A 64 -4.28 11.52 16.16
CA LYS A 64 -5.57 11.38 15.48
C LYS A 64 -5.73 12.40 14.35
N ARG A 65 -5.36 13.66 14.59
CA ARG A 65 -5.41 14.71 13.55
C ARG A 65 -4.51 14.34 12.37
N LYS A 66 -3.25 13.99 12.63
CA LYS A 66 -2.28 13.58 11.60
C LYS A 66 -2.77 12.34 10.84
N PHE A 67 -3.40 11.38 11.52
CA PHE A 67 -4.01 10.23 10.88
C PHE A 67 -5.06 10.64 9.85
N PHE A 68 -6.00 11.53 10.20
CA PHE A 68 -7.03 11.98 9.25
C PHE A 68 -6.45 12.75 8.06
N GLU A 69 -5.43 13.58 8.29
CA GLU A 69 -4.72 14.26 7.20
C GLU A 69 -4.10 13.29 6.19
N GLU A 70 -3.43 12.24 6.67
CA GLU A 70 -2.87 11.21 5.79
C GLU A 70 -3.93 10.26 5.23
N GLN A 71 -5.04 10.03 5.94
CA GLN A 71 -6.18 9.29 5.41
C GLN A 71 -6.80 10.00 4.21
N TYR A 72 -6.95 11.32 4.21
CA TYR A 72 -7.43 12.06 3.03
C TYR A 72 -6.45 11.93 1.86
N ARG A 73 -5.14 11.97 2.13
CA ARG A 73 -4.12 11.79 1.10
C ARG A 73 -4.08 10.37 0.54
N SER A 74 -4.45 9.38 1.35
CA SER A 74 -4.48 7.97 0.93
C SER A 74 -5.37 7.72 -0.29
N TRP A 75 -6.40 8.53 -0.51
CA TRP A 75 -7.25 8.45 -1.70
C TRP A 75 -6.50 8.63 -3.03
N LEU A 76 -5.32 9.25 -3.01
CA LEU A 76 -4.53 9.49 -4.23
C LEU A 76 -3.64 8.32 -4.61
N TYR A 77 -3.32 7.43 -3.67
CA TYR A 77 -2.31 6.39 -3.88
C TYR A 77 -2.75 4.99 -3.45
N ALA A 78 -3.72 4.88 -2.55
CA ALA A 78 -4.13 3.61 -1.98
C ALA A 78 -5.11 2.87 -2.90
N SER A 79 -5.13 1.54 -2.79
CA SER A 79 -6.16 0.74 -3.46
C SER A 79 -7.52 0.90 -2.79
N ASP A 80 -8.58 0.58 -3.53
CA ASP A 80 -9.94 0.63 -3.00
C ASP A 80 -10.11 -0.22 -1.74
N ASP A 81 -9.42 -1.36 -1.64
CA ASP A 81 -9.50 -2.24 -0.48
C ASP A 81 -8.92 -1.57 0.78
N VAL A 82 -7.87 -0.77 0.63
CA VAL A 82 -7.31 0.03 1.72
C VAL A 82 -8.26 1.15 2.12
N ILE A 83 -8.87 1.84 1.15
CA ILE A 83 -9.84 2.89 1.44
C ILE A 83 -11.06 2.32 2.17
N ARG A 84 -11.58 1.18 1.72
CA ARG A 84 -12.71 0.49 2.35
C ARG A 84 -12.37 0.04 3.77
N SER A 85 -11.19 -0.55 4.00
CA SER A 85 -10.78 -1.01 5.34
C SER A 85 -10.66 0.15 6.32
N ILE A 86 -10.06 1.27 5.89
CA ILE A 86 -9.94 2.49 6.71
C ILE A 86 -11.33 3.06 7.03
N ASN A 87 -12.21 3.15 6.03
CA ASN A 87 -13.57 3.68 6.25
C ASN A 87 -14.36 2.81 7.23
N ARG A 88 -14.23 1.48 7.17
CA ARG A 88 -14.84 0.57 8.17
C ARG A 88 -14.29 0.82 9.58
N MET A 89 -12.97 1.00 9.71
CA MET A 89 -12.37 1.34 11.01
C MET A 89 -12.91 2.68 11.55
N ILE A 90 -13.01 3.71 10.70
CA ILE A 90 -13.56 5.02 11.09
C ILE A 90 -15.03 4.89 11.48
N ALA A 91 -15.84 4.13 10.75
CA ALA A 91 -17.24 3.89 11.08
C ALA A 91 -17.38 3.27 12.47
N LEU A 92 -16.58 2.24 12.80
CA LEU A 92 -16.55 1.63 14.13
C LEU A 92 -16.24 2.64 15.23
N ILE A 93 -15.30 3.56 15.00
CA ILE A 93 -14.94 4.61 15.95
C ILE A 93 -16.09 5.61 16.13
N ILE A 94 -16.80 5.96 15.06
CA ILE A 94 -17.94 6.88 15.10
C ILE A 94 -19.13 6.25 15.83
N GLU A 95 -19.44 4.99 15.53
CA GLU A 95 -20.56 4.24 16.13
C GLU A 95 -20.42 4.10 17.64
N HIS A 96 -19.18 4.01 18.14
CA HIS A 96 -18.89 3.85 19.57
C HIS A 96 -18.51 5.17 20.25
N LYS A 97 -18.78 6.34 19.64
CA LYS A 97 -18.51 7.65 20.27
C LYS A 97 -19.20 7.76 21.63
N GLY A 98 -18.42 7.64 22.70
CA GLY A 98 -18.88 7.76 24.10
C GLY A 98 -18.83 6.45 24.91
N GLN A 99 -18.44 5.34 24.30
CA GLN A 99 -18.19 4.07 24.98
C GLN A 99 -16.80 3.55 24.62
N ASP A 100 -16.15 2.84 25.55
CA ASP A 100 -14.88 2.17 25.26
C ASP A 100 -15.14 1.13 24.17
N VAL A 101 -14.63 1.37 22.95
CA VAL A 101 -14.58 0.34 21.90
C VAL A 101 -13.84 -0.85 22.52
N PRO A 102 -14.42 -2.06 22.52
CA PRO A 102 -13.73 -3.22 23.04
C PRO A 102 -12.34 -3.32 22.38
N LYS A 103 -11.27 -3.36 23.19
CA LYS A 103 -9.87 -3.35 22.70
C LYS A 103 -9.62 -4.37 21.57
N VAL A 104 -10.35 -5.48 21.59
CA VAL A 104 -10.35 -6.54 20.57
C VAL A 104 -10.87 -6.06 19.21
N LEU A 105 -11.98 -5.30 19.18
CA LEU A 105 -12.57 -4.75 17.95
C LEU A 105 -11.66 -3.69 17.33
N GLY A 106 -11.10 -2.80 18.15
CA GLY A 106 -10.13 -1.79 17.67
C GLY A 106 -8.88 -2.42 17.07
N LYS A 107 -8.30 -3.42 17.76
CA LYS A 107 -7.13 -4.16 17.27
C LYS A 107 -7.42 -4.87 15.94
N LYS A 108 -8.58 -5.52 15.83
CA LYS A 108 -8.98 -6.20 14.59
C LYS A 108 -9.13 -5.21 13.43
N ALA A 109 -9.80 -4.08 13.65
CA ALA A 109 -9.98 -3.06 12.62
C ALA A 109 -8.63 -2.50 12.11
N VAL A 110 -7.69 -2.24 13.02
CA VAL A 110 -6.31 -1.85 12.65
C VAL A 110 -5.62 -2.97 11.86
N GLY A 111 -5.74 -4.22 12.31
CA GLY A 111 -5.19 -5.39 11.59
C GLY A 111 -5.72 -5.53 10.17
N GLU A 112 -7.02 -5.26 9.95
CA GLU A 112 -7.61 -5.27 8.60
C GLU A 112 -7.02 -4.19 7.70
N VAL A 113 -6.81 -2.99 8.24
CA VAL A 113 -6.17 -1.88 7.51
C VAL A 113 -4.74 -2.27 7.12
N ILE A 114 -3.95 -2.78 8.06
CA ILE A 114 -2.57 -3.25 7.80
C ILE A 114 -2.55 -4.34 6.73
N LEU A 115 -3.47 -5.31 6.82
CA LEU A 115 -3.55 -6.39 5.85
C LEU A 115 -3.89 -5.89 4.45
N SER A 116 -4.81 -4.93 4.33
CA SER A 116 -5.17 -4.33 3.05
C SER A 116 -3.99 -3.54 2.44
N MET A 117 -3.22 -2.81 3.25
CA MET A 117 -2.02 -2.10 2.79
C MET A 117 -0.96 -3.09 2.31
N ARG A 118 -0.75 -4.18 3.05
CA ARG A 118 0.13 -5.27 2.64
C ARG A 118 -0.30 -5.86 1.29
N LYS A 119 -1.59 -6.12 1.09
CA LYS A 119 -2.11 -6.63 -0.19
C LYS A 119 -1.88 -5.65 -1.34
N ASP A 120 -2.00 -4.35 -1.09
CA ASP A 120 -1.72 -3.32 -2.10
C ASP A 120 -0.23 -3.25 -2.49
N LEU A 121 0.68 -3.53 -1.56
CA LEU A 121 2.13 -3.53 -1.82
C LEU A 121 2.63 -4.82 -2.46
N ILE A 122 2.28 -5.98 -1.90
CA ILE A 122 2.88 -7.28 -2.26
C ILE A 122 1.89 -8.26 -2.92
N GLY A 123 0.62 -7.87 -3.07
CA GLY A 123 -0.42 -8.69 -3.69
C GLY A 123 -1.04 -9.70 -2.72
N LYS A 124 -0.68 -10.98 -2.84
CA LYS A 124 -1.33 -12.06 -2.07
C LYS A 124 -0.68 -12.21 -0.70
N THR A 125 -1.49 -12.53 0.31
CA THR A 125 -0.99 -12.81 1.66
C THR A 125 -1.90 -13.81 2.37
N SER A 126 -1.30 -14.69 3.16
CA SER A 126 -1.98 -15.73 3.94
C SER A 126 -2.17 -15.38 5.41
N VAL A 127 -1.61 -14.25 5.88
CA VAL A 127 -1.74 -13.83 7.28
C VAL A 127 -3.13 -13.24 7.52
N ALA A 128 -3.71 -13.55 8.66
CA ALA A 128 -4.99 -13.03 9.09
C ALA A 128 -4.83 -11.64 9.75
N PRO A 129 -5.86 -10.78 9.72
CA PRO A 129 -5.86 -9.50 10.44
C PRO A 129 -5.50 -9.63 11.93
N GLU A 130 -5.95 -10.72 12.57
CA GLU A 130 -5.77 -10.99 13.99
C GLU A 130 -4.31 -11.32 14.36
N GLU A 131 -3.51 -11.76 13.38
CA GLU A 131 -2.08 -12.06 13.54
C GLU A 131 -1.23 -10.78 13.56
N PHE A 132 -1.81 -9.61 13.27
CA PHE A 132 -1.13 -8.34 13.50
C PHE A 132 -1.11 -7.99 14.99
N TYR A 133 0.06 -8.07 15.59
CA TYR A 133 0.29 -7.69 16.99
C TYR A 133 1.01 -6.35 17.05
N TYR A 134 0.33 -5.38 17.65
CA TYR A 134 0.92 -4.10 18.00
C TYR A 134 1.45 -4.17 19.44
N THR A 135 2.76 -4.06 19.61
CA THR A 135 3.40 -4.05 20.94
C THR A 135 3.47 -2.61 21.44
N SER A 136 2.70 -2.29 22.48
CA SER A 136 2.91 -1.04 23.23
C SER A 136 4.24 -1.15 23.97
N VAL A 137 5.16 -0.22 23.72
CA VAL A 137 6.44 -0.13 24.46
C VAL A 137 6.30 0.68 25.75
N ILE A 138 5.12 1.29 25.97
CA ILE A 138 4.81 2.04 27.18
C ILE A 138 4.10 1.07 28.13
N LYS A 139 4.70 0.86 29.31
CA LYS A 139 4.11 0.08 30.41
C LYS A 139 2.77 0.72 30.80
N ASP A 140 1.74 -0.12 30.90
CA ASP A 140 0.46 0.23 31.54
C ASP A 140 0.68 0.70 32.98
#